data_AF-A0A7M3ZY05-F1
#
_entry.id   AF-A0A7M3ZY05-F1
#
_cell.length_a   1.000
_cell.length_b   1.000
_cell.length_c   1.000
_cell.angle_alpha   90.00
_cell.angle_beta   90.00
_cell.angle_gamma   90.00
#
_symmetry.space_group_name_H-M   'P 1'
#
loop_
_entity.id
_entity.type
_entity.pdbx_description
1 polymer ?
#
loop_
_entity_poly.entity_id
_entity_poly.type
_entity_poly.pdbx_seq_one_letter_code
_entity_poly.pdbx_strand_id
1 'polypeptide(L)'
;HRTGTGDALAATARNHTAEVSSSQTDHGKVNVFSGNSTGIHPMRNMTQTKGGDLFGRSLEACDVNNDGHDELIVGNTGSYEDSLSFSSVEYFYGSETGYDGTPDHTLTSLVQGRLFGLSIACVGDLNGDGFDEHIITEPLNATGGFGTGTLWLFEGTDQSLPGEPDWQHSPTTPNTRIGEAVSSAGDVNEDGYDDVYISSRMGSSSGRLELHLGSASGLTSDGQLIAEGNAGERLGFRVAADGDVDGDGLSDLVYSLRSTDQGEAYGLSYVMLSERDWEYISFPFPGEVSDVQLGTAGRGETSLVFTHNDGASTHVTKLEHMNDGTPGGQWVDQTLTAHA
;
A
#
# COMPACT_ATOMS: atom_id res chain seq x y z
N HIS A 1 -6.25 12.07 -3.71
CA HIS A 1 -6.52 13.50 -4.02
C HIS A 1 -6.26 14.33 -2.74
N ARG A 2 -5.01 14.68 -2.42
CA ARG A 2 -4.71 15.61 -1.30
C ARG A 2 -4.76 17.05 -1.87
N THR A 3 -5.60 17.90 -1.29
CA THR A 3 -5.76 19.30 -1.72
C THR A 3 -4.81 20.19 -0.94
N GLY A 4 -3.54 20.25 -1.36
CA GLY A 4 -2.54 21.18 -0.86
C GLY A 4 -1.99 22.03 -1.99
N THR A 5 -1.73 23.32 -1.75
CA THR A 5 -0.98 24.16 -2.70
C THR A 5 0.50 23.83 -2.59
N GLY A 6 0.99 22.83 -3.32
CA GLY A 6 2.41 22.48 -3.22
C GLY A 6 2.89 21.20 -3.88
N ASP A 7 2.12 20.58 -4.79
CA ASP A 7 2.51 19.29 -5.36
C ASP A 7 3.85 19.41 -6.12
N ALA A 8 4.90 18.84 -5.49
CA ALA A 8 6.21 18.67 -6.08
C ALA A 8 6.31 17.28 -6.69
N LEU A 9 6.74 17.19 -7.94
CA LEU A 9 7.05 15.93 -8.60
C LEU A 9 8.55 15.68 -8.50
N ALA A 10 8.95 14.55 -7.93
CA ALA A 10 10.33 14.11 -7.94
C ALA A 10 10.55 13.01 -9.00
N ALA A 11 11.63 13.11 -9.77
CA ALA A 11 11.98 12.16 -10.82
C ALA A 11 13.46 11.77 -10.77
N THR A 12 13.74 10.48 -10.92
CA THR A 12 15.08 9.91 -10.86
C THR A 12 15.77 9.86 -12.22
N ALA A 13 17.07 10.16 -12.26
CA ALA A 13 17.96 9.95 -13.40
C ALA A 13 19.00 8.88 -13.06
N ARG A 14 18.59 7.61 -13.17
CA ARG A 14 19.38 6.43 -12.73
C ARG A 14 20.76 6.29 -13.38
N ASN A 15 20.94 6.78 -14.61
CA ASN A 15 22.23 6.70 -15.34
C ASN A 15 23.11 7.95 -15.18
N HIS A 16 22.75 8.87 -14.28
CA HIS A 16 23.58 10.02 -13.99
C HIS A 16 24.81 9.60 -13.17
N THR A 17 25.99 10.06 -13.59
CA THR A 17 27.22 9.93 -12.80
C THR A 17 27.94 11.27 -12.75
N ALA A 18 28.43 11.63 -11.57
CA ALA A 18 29.17 12.88 -11.36
C ALA A 18 30.42 12.62 -10.52
N GLU A 19 31.59 13.01 -11.03
CA GLU A 19 32.83 13.01 -10.26
C GLU A 19 32.84 14.21 -9.32
N VAL A 20 32.74 13.97 -8.01
CA VAL A 20 32.73 15.01 -6.97
C VAL A 20 34.15 15.30 -6.49
N SER A 21 35.01 14.27 -6.48
CA SER A 21 36.43 14.38 -6.18
C SER A 21 37.21 13.23 -6.84
N SER A 22 38.54 13.22 -6.70
CA SER A 22 39.38 12.12 -7.20
C SER A 22 39.11 10.75 -6.55
N SER A 23 38.30 10.70 -5.49
CA SER A 23 37.97 9.47 -4.75
C SER A 23 36.47 9.23 -4.57
N GLN A 24 35.61 10.09 -5.13
CA GLN A 24 34.16 9.98 -4.99
C GLN A 24 33.47 10.25 -6.32
N THR A 25 32.71 9.26 -6.78
CA THR A 25 31.78 9.37 -7.89
C THR A 25 30.39 9.17 -7.33
N ASP A 26 29.51 10.13 -7.58
CA ASP A 26 28.10 10.01 -7.24
C ASP A 26 27.36 9.33 -8.39
N HIS A 27 26.53 8.35 -8.03
CA HIS A 27 25.72 7.60 -8.96
C HIS A 27 24.24 7.85 -8.70
N GLY A 28 23.48 8.18 -9.74
CA GLY A 28 22.09 8.58 -9.63
C GLY A 28 21.91 10.07 -9.28
N LYS A 29 20.65 10.51 -9.37
CA LYS A 29 20.22 11.89 -9.11
C LYS A 29 18.71 11.93 -9.01
N VAL A 30 18.19 12.73 -8.08
CA VAL A 30 16.77 13.08 -8.02
C VAL A 30 16.59 14.53 -8.47
N ASN A 31 15.63 14.76 -9.37
CA ASN A 31 15.24 16.08 -9.85
C ASN A 31 13.84 16.37 -9.30
N VAL A 32 13.68 17.46 -8.57
CA VAL A 32 12.40 17.91 -8.04
C VAL A 32 11.87 19.03 -8.92
N PHE A 33 10.58 18.96 -9.22
CA PHE A 33 9.85 19.93 -10.00
C PHE A 33 8.62 20.41 -9.23
N SER A 34 8.21 21.67 -9.40
CA SER A 34 6.92 22.18 -8.94
C SER A 34 5.91 22.14 -10.07
N GLY A 35 4.67 21.77 -9.75
CA GLY A 35 3.53 21.93 -10.65
C GLY A 35 2.76 23.21 -10.35
N ASN A 36 2.26 23.88 -11.39
CA ASN A 36 1.15 24.82 -11.28
C ASN A 36 0.24 24.71 -12.51
N SER A 37 -0.83 25.52 -12.56
CA SER A 37 -1.80 25.51 -13.69
C SER A 37 -1.19 25.78 -15.07
N THR A 38 0.05 26.28 -15.15
CA THR A 38 0.77 26.59 -16.38
C THR A 38 1.81 25.55 -16.78
N GLY A 39 2.16 24.61 -15.89
CA GLY A 39 3.07 23.51 -16.20
C GLY A 39 3.93 23.04 -15.02
N ILE A 40 4.93 22.23 -15.37
CA ILE A 40 5.92 21.66 -14.46
C ILE A 40 7.24 22.43 -14.61
N HIS A 41 7.81 22.91 -13.50
CA HIS A 41 9.01 23.73 -13.48
C HIS A 41 10.10 23.09 -12.63
N PRO A 42 11.35 23.02 -13.10
CA PRO A 42 12.45 22.46 -12.31
C PRO A 42 12.70 23.32 -11.07
N MET A 43 12.76 22.67 -9.90
CA MET A 43 13.05 23.31 -8.62
C MET A 43 14.47 23.01 -8.15
N ARG A 44 14.80 21.71 -8.06
CA ARG A 44 16.00 21.26 -7.35
C ARG A 44 16.57 19.99 -7.95
N ASN A 45 17.87 19.83 -7.78
CA ASN A 45 18.60 18.60 -8.05
C ASN A 45 19.26 18.12 -6.76
N MET A 46 19.17 16.83 -6.49
CA MET A 46 19.76 16.18 -5.32
C MET A 46 20.60 14.98 -5.75
N THR A 47 21.73 14.77 -5.09
CA THR A 47 22.63 13.63 -5.28
C THR A 47 22.91 13.00 -3.92
N GLN A 48 23.44 11.78 -3.93
CA GLN A 48 23.74 11.06 -2.70
C GLN A 48 24.72 11.81 -1.79
N THR A 49 24.55 11.64 -0.49
CA THR A 49 25.54 12.03 0.52
C THR A 49 26.26 10.84 1.14
N LYS A 50 25.72 9.62 0.95
CA LYS A 50 26.32 8.35 1.40
C LYS A 50 26.68 7.42 0.24
N GLY A 51 27.37 6.34 0.60
CA GLY A 51 27.77 5.30 -0.33
C GLY A 51 26.58 4.48 -0.85
N GLY A 52 26.64 4.18 -2.14
CA GLY A 52 25.67 3.38 -2.88
C GLY A 52 25.87 3.62 -4.39
N ASP A 53 25.20 2.79 -5.19
CA ASP A 53 25.43 2.77 -6.64
C ASP A 53 24.34 3.44 -7.46
N LEU A 54 23.18 3.78 -6.87
CA LEU A 54 22.03 4.32 -7.61
C LEU A 54 21.14 5.18 -6.68
N PHE A 55 21.55 6.41 -6.41
CA PHE A 55 20.70 7.38 -5.71
C PHE A 55 19.40 7.65 -6.49
N GLY A 56 18.26 7.57 -5.80
CA GLY A 56 16.94 7.61 -6.43
C GLY A 56 16.54 6.27 -7.06
N ARG A 57 17.05 5.16 -6.52
CA ARG A 57 16.67 3.80 -6.95
C ARG A 57 15.21 3.51 -6.60
N SER A 58 14.83 3.87 -5.39
CA SER A 58 13.46 3.96 -4.87
C SER A 58 13.23 5.41 -4.42
N LEU A 59 11.98 5.83 -4.45
CA LEU A 59 11.56 7.20 -4.20
C LEU A 59 10.12 7.15 -3.71
N GLU A 60 9.87 7.67 -2.52
CA GLU A 60 8.56 7.70 -1.88
C GLU A 60 8.37 9.02 -1.14
N ALA A 61 7.13 9.43 -0.90
CA ALA A 61 6.82 10.65 -0.14
C ALA A 61 5.60 10.48 0.77
N CYS A 62 5.75 10.85 2.04
CA CYS A 62 4.69 10.92 3.05
C CYS A 62 5.09 11.85 4.19
N ASP A 63 4.12 12.29 4.97
CA ASP A 63 4.32 13.25 6.07
C ASP A 63 4.64 12.48 7.36
N VAL A 64 5.89 12.03 7.49
CA VAL A 64 6.32 11.17 8.60
C VAL A 64 6.53 11.99 9.88
N ASN A 65 6.58 13.32 9.80
CA ASN A 65 6.69 14.21 10.95
C ASN A 65 5.41 15.01 11.26
N ASN A 66 4.35 14.80 10.48
CA ASN A 66 3.03 15.43 10.59
C ASN A 66 3.09 16.97 10.65
N ASP A 67 3.97 17.57 9.82
CA ASP A 67 4.10 19.03 9.72
C ASP A 67 3.25 19.64 8.58
N GLY A 68 2.57 18.79 7.81
CA GLY A 68 1.74 19.15 6.66
C GLY A 68 2.51 19.18 5.34
N HIS A 69 3.78 18.78 5.32
CA HIS A 69 4.60 18.65 4.12
C HIS A 69 5.21 17.25 4.02
N ASP A 70 4.98 16.56 2.91
CA ASP A 70 5.56 15.23 2.72
C ASP A 70 7.12 15.28 2.74
N GLU A 71 7.72 14.36 3.49
CA GLU A 71 9.12 14.02 3.44
C GLU A 71 9.44 13.25 2.17
N LEU A 72 10.55 13.57 1.51
CA LEU A 72 11.05 12.77 0.40
C LEU A 72 12.03 11.71 0.92
N ILE A 73 11.68 10.44 0.73
CA ILE A 73 12.50 9.31 1.15
C ILE A 73 13.16 8.68 -0.08
N VAL A 74 14.50 8.67 -0.10
CA VAL A 74 15.28 8.28 -1.28
C VAL A 74 16.18 7.10 -0.98
N GLY A 75 15.97 5.98 -1.67
CA GLY A 75 16.87 4.84 -1.61
C GLY A 75 18.07 4.99 -2.53
N ASN A 76 19.24 4.64 -1.99
CA ASN A 76 20.50 4.54 -2.69
C ASN A 76 21.06 3.12 -2.54
N THR A 77 20.81 2.28 -3.54
CA THR A 77 21.21 0.87 -3.50
C THR A 77 21.36 0.32 -4.90
N GLY A 78 22.14 -0.76 -5.05
CA GLY A 78 22.31 -1.45 -6.31
C GLY A 78 21.06 -2.16 -6.85
N SER A 79 21.27 -3.18 -7.66
CA SER A 79 20.21 -3.98 -8.28
C SER A 79 20.44 -5.47 -8.02
N TYR A 80 19.48 -6.31 -8.42
CA TYR A 80 19.69 -7.76 -8.37
C TYR A 80 20.84 -8.23 -9.27
N GLU A 81 21.16 -7.48 -10.33
CA GLU A 81 22.29 -7.77 -11.23
C GLU A 81 23.63 -7.26 -10.67
N ASP A 82 23.59 -6.24 -9.82
CA ASP A 82 24.75 -5.64 -9.16
C ASP A 82 24.41 -5.25 -7.72
N SER A 83 24.57 -6.20 -6.81
CA SER A 83 24.10 -6.08 -5.42
C SER A 83 25.22 -5.78 -4.42
N LEU A 84 26.48 -5.78 -4.85
CA LEU A 84 27.64 -5.77 -3.94
C LEU A 84 27.95 -4.39 -3.35
N SER A 85 27.15 -3.37 -3.63
CA SER A 85 27.27 -2.05 -2.98
C SER A 85 26.76 -2.03 -1.55
N PHE A 86 27.23 -1.02 -0.83
CA PHE A 86 26.53 -0.54 0.35
C PHE A 86 25.22 0.13 -0.06
N SER A 87 24.30 0.20 0.89
CA SER A 87 23.00 0.78 0.68
C SER A 87 22.73 1.85 1.73
N SER A 88 22.01 2.89 1.34
CA SER A 88 21.53 3.93 2.26
C SER A 88 20.12 4.39 1.87
N VAL A 89 19.43 4.96 2.84
CA VAL A 89 18.16 5.65 2.64
C VAL A 89 18.30 7.04 3.24
N GLU A 90 18.06 8.07 2.44
CA GLU A 90 18.22 9.48 2.78
C GLU A 90 16.84 10.15 2.79
N TYR A 91 16.55 10.89 3.85
CA TYR A 91 15.28 11.61 4.06
C TYR A 91 15.52 13.09 3.89
N PHE A 92 14.65 13.77 3.14
CA PHE A 92 14.68 15.21 2.93
C PHE A 92 13.35 15.79 3.38
N TYR A 93 13.37 16.62 4.40
CA TYR A 93 12.16 17.14 5.02
C TYR A 93 11.47 18.18 4.15
N GLY A 94 10.15 18.08 4.10
CA GLY A 94 9.31 19.00 3.37
C GLY A 94 9.31 20.38 4.01
N SER A 95 8.96 21.40 3.24
CA SER A 95 8.66 22.73 3.79
C SER A 95 7.79 23.52 2.80
N GLU A 96 7.28 24.68 3.22
CA GLU A 96 6.62 25.64 2.33
C GLU A 96 7.46 26.00 1.08
N THR A 97 8.79 25.89 1.16
CA THR A 97 9.71 26.18 0.05
C THR A 97 10.20 24.93 -0.68
N GLY A 98 9.69 23.76 -0.34
CA GLY A 98 10.15 22.45 -0.78
C GLY A 98 11.40 21.99 -0.02
N TYR A 99 12.21 21.16 -0.68
CA TYR A 99 13.37 20.51 -0.06
C TYR A 99 14.64 21.37 -0.09
N ASP A 100 15.39 21.37 1.02
CA ASP A 100 16.61 22.16 1.17
C ASP A 100 17.85 21.54 0.46
N GLY A 101 17.71 20.29 -0.01
CA GLY A 101 18.70 19.52 -0.77
C GLY A 101 19.79 18.84 0.07
N THR A 102 19.73 18.98 1.38
CA THR A 102 20.55 18.27 2.37
C THR A 102 19.66 17.24 3.05
N PRO A 103 20.10 15.99 3.24
CA PRO A 103 19.30 15.02 3.96
C PRO A 103 19.27 15.35 5.45
N ASP A 104 18.07 15.38 6.02
CA ASP A 104 17.80 15.63 7.44
C ASP A 104 18.03 14.37 8.28
N HIS A 105 17.74 13.21 7.69
CA HIS A 105 18.00 11.92 8.30
C HIS A 105 18.63 10.95 7.30
N THR A 106 19.41 9.99 7.79
CA THR A 106 20.05 8.99 6.94
C THR A 106 20.23 7.67 7.65
N LEU A 107 19.76 6.61 7.01
CA LEU A 107 20.00 5.23 7.40
C LEU A 107 21.05 4.62 6.47
N THR A 108 22.03 3.90 7.03
CA THR A 108 23.10 3.26 6.25
C THR A 108 23.21 1.80 6.62
N SER A 109 23.12 0.91 5.63
CA SER A 109 23.45 -0.50 5.83
C SER A 109 24.97 -0.67 5.87
N LEU A 110 25.45 -1.31 6.94
CA LEU A 110 26.86 -1.63 7.11
C LEU A 110 27.27 -2.94 6.42
N VAL A 111 26.32 -3.60 5.72
CA VAL A 111 26.55 -4.87 5.06
C VAL A 111 26.19 -4.78 3.58
N GLN A 112 27.16 -5.10 2.73
CA GLN A 112 26.99 -5.16 1.27
C GLN A 112 26.13 -6.36 0.84
N GLY A 113 25.59 -6.33 -0.38
CA GLY A 113 24.95 -7.51 -0.95
C GLY A 113 23.49 -7.72 -0.55
N ARG A 114 22.91 -6.80 0.23
CA ARG A 114 21.59 -6.99 0.85
C ARG A 114 20.46 -6.20 0.21
N LEU A 115 20.80 -5.14 -0.53
CA LEU A 115 19.86 -4.26 -1.22
C LEU A 115 18.89 -3.52 -0.28
N PHE A 116 19.38 -2.94 0.82
CA PHE A 116 18.55 -2.15 1.73
C PHE A 116 17.98 -0.93 1.00
N GLY A 117 16.68 -0.68 1.13
CA GLY A 117 15.99 0.40 0.41
C GLY A 117 15.74 0.11 -1.07
N LEU A 118 15.72 -1.16 -1.50
CA LEU A 118 15.41 -1.49 -2.90
C LEU A 118 13.99 -1.03 -3.29
N SER A 119 13.06 -1.16 -2.34
CA SER A 119 11.75 -0.53 -2.33
C SER A 119 11.55 0.15 -0.98
N ILE A 120 10.79 1.24 -1.02
CA ILE A 120 10.30 1.98 0.14
C ILE A 120 8.80 2.17 -0.12
N ALA A 121 7.99 2.07 0.91
CA ALA A 121 6.56 2.33 0.82
C ALA A 121 6.12 3.10 2.06
N CYS A 122 5.43 4.21 1.87
CA CYS A 122 4.65 4.84 2.92
C CYS A 122 3.37 4.03 3.06
N VAL A 123 3.02 3.71 4.30
CA VAL A 123 1.99 2.72 4.62
C VAL A 123 0.81 3.30 5.39
N GLY A 124 0.86 4.58 5.76
CA GLY A 124 -0.18 5.25 6.51
C GLY A 124 0.06 5.15 8.02
N ASP A 125 -0.96 5.44 8.81
CA ASP A 125 -0.94 5.43 10.28
C ASP A 125 -1.42 4.06 10.79
N LEU A 126 -0.47 3.14 10.90
CA LEU A 126 -0.67 1.74 11.28
C LEU A 126 -0.91 1.57 12.78
N ASN A 127 -0.59 2.59 13.59
CA ASN A 127 -0.67 2.54 15.05
C ASN A 127 -1.69 3.52 15.66
N GLY A 128 -2.27 4.41 14.85
CA GLY A 128 -3.30 5.37 15.20
C GLY A 128 -2.78 6.59 15.97
N ASP A 129 -1.49 6.92 15.87
CA ASP A 129 -0.86 8.03 16.60
C ASP A 129 -0.85 9.36 15.83
N GLY A 130 -1.28 9.33 14.57
CA GLY A 130 -1.41 10.47 13.67
C GLY A 130 -0.16 10.78 12.85
N PHE A 131 0.85 9.93 12.83
CA PHE A 131 2.03 10.06 11.97
C PHE A 131 2.03 8.98 10.89
N ASP A 132 2.41 9.34 9.65
CA ASP A 132 2.53 8.33 8.59
C ASP A 132 3.77 7.45 8.84
N GLU A 133 3.64 6.13 8.72
CA GLU A 133 4.74 5.17 8.75
C GLU A 133 5.26 4.78 7.37
N HIS A 134 6.46 4.19 7.36
CA HIS A 134 7.05 3.64 6.15
C HIS A 134 7.81 2.34 6.38
N ILE A 135 7.81 1.51 5.34
CA ILE A 135 8.54 0.25 5.26
C ILE A 135 9.67 0.34 4.24
N ILE A 136 10.86 -0.07 4.67
CA ILE A 136 12.06 -0.20 3.85
C ILE A 136 12.35 -1.68 3.62
N THR A 137 12.54 -2.08 2.37
CA THR A 137 12.80 -3.49 2.02
C THR A 137 14.29 -3.78 1.87
N GLU A 138 14.72 -4.95 2.34
CA GLU A 138 16.08 -5.47 2.16
C GLU A 138 16.00 -6.94 1.67
N PRO A 139 15.65 -7.14 0.38
CA PRO A 139 15.18 -8.44 -0.12
C PRO A 139 16.26 -9.52 -0.20
N LEU A 140 17.55 -9.15 -0.11
CA LEU A 140 18.66 -10.11 -0.05
C LEU A 140 19.25 -10.25 1.36
N ASN A 141 18.61 -9.67 2.38
CA ASN A 141 18.96 -9.99 3.77
C ASN A 141 18.78 -11.49 4.01
N ALA A 142 19.81 -12.11 4.61
CA ALA A 142 19.89 -13.54 4.81
C ALA A 142 19.86 -13.98 6.29
N THR A 143 19.38 -13.11 7.19
CA THR A 143 19.31 -13.37 8.63
C THR A 143 18.31 -14.48 8.96
N GLY A 144 17.16 -14.51 8.25
CA GLY A 144 16.14 -15.56 8.39
C GLY A 144 16.42 -16.84 7.57
N GLY A 145 17.38 -16.79 6.64
CA GLY A 145 17.73 -17.87 5.72
C GLY A 145 18.26 -17.30 4.41
N PHE A 146 18.70 -18.15 3.48
CA PHE A 146 19.22 -17.66 2.20
C PHE A 146 18.14 -16.91 1.38
N GLY A 147 18.34 -15.62 1.14
CA GLY A 147 17.47 -14.79 0.28
C GLY A 147 16.03 -14.66 0.79
N THR A 148 15.81 -14.73 2.10
CA THR A 148 14.46 -14.54 2.67
C THR A 148 13.98 -13.10 2.54
N GLY A 149 14.91 -12.15 2.61
CA GLY A 149 14.62 -10.74 2.73
C GLY A 149 14.22 -10.35 4.15
N THR A 150 14.22 -9.04 4.39
CA THR A 150 13.74 -8.42 5.63
C THR A 150 12.96 -7.16 5.29
N LEU A 151 11.87 -6.94 6.03
CA LEU A 151 11.16 -5.67 6.08
C LEU A 151 11.56 -4.92 7.34
N TRP A 152 11.75 -3.62 7.20
CA TRP A 152 12.12 -2.70 8.27
C TRP A 152 11.07 -1.58 8.31
N LEU A 153 10.27 -1.55 9.36
CA LEU A 153 9.24 -0.52 9.57
C LEU A 153 9.78 0.52 10.56
N PHE A 154 9.53 1.78 10.24
CA PHE A 154 9.88 2.92 11.06
C PHE A 154 8.61 3.71 11.33
N GLU A 155 8.38 4.02 12.59
CA GLU A 155 7.28 4.85 13.03
C GLU A 155 7.54 6.33 12.70
N GLY A 156 6.49 7.05 12.31
CA GLY A 156 6.56 8.49 12.14
C GLY A 156 6.70 9.21 13.48
N THR A 157 7.26 10.41 13.49
CA THR A 157 7.44 11.20 14.72
C THR A 157 7.72 12.68 14.45
N ASP A 158 7.23 13.55 15.33
CA ASP A 158 7.60 14.98 15.40
C ASP A 158 8.99 15.21 16.03
N GLN A 159 9.65 14.15 16.49
CA GLN A 159 11.01 14.18 17.00
C GLN A 159 12.02 13.79 15.90
N SER A 160 13.28 13.58 16.28
CA SER A 160 14.26 13.03 15.35
C SER A 160 13.94 11.56 15.04
N LEU A 161 13.79 11.23 13.75
CA LEU A 161 13.60 9.85 13.30
C LEU A 161 14.67 8.91 13.90
N PRO A 162 14.27 7.75 14.44
CA PRO A 162 15.20 6.81 15.05
C PRO A 162 16.12 6.17 14.01
N GLY A 163 17.33 5.80 14.43
CA GLY A 163 18.28 5.08 13.57
C GLY A 163 18.04 3.57 13.51
N GLU A 164 17.15 3.06 14.37
CA GLU A 164 16.77 1.64 14.47
C GLU A 164 15.28 1.51 14.15
N PRO A 165 14.85 0.38 13.57
CA PRO A 165 13.46 0.14 13.21
C PRO A 165 12.60 -0.18 14.44
N ASP A 166 11.36 0.27 14.44
CA ASP A 166 10.37 -0.01 15.48
C ASP A 166 9.80 -1.43 15.33
N TRP A 167 9.71 -1.91 14.08
CA TRP A 167 9.34 -3.27 13.76
C TRP A 167 10.16 -3.86 12.62
N GLN A 168 10.37 -5.17 12.67
CA GLN A 168 11.05 -5.90 11.61
C GLN A 168 10.43 -7.28 11.39
N HIS A 169 10.41 -7.72 10.12
CA HIS A 169 9.99 -9.06 9.76
C HIS A 169 10.97 -9.74 8.82
N SER A 170 11.43 -10.91 9.23
CA SER A 170 12.36 -11.76 8.47
C SER A 170 11.77 -13.17 8.38
N PRO A 171 11.20 -13.55 7.23
CA PRO A 171 10.70 -14.91 7.02
C PRO A 171 11.82 -15.94 7.15
N THR A 172 11.44 -17.18 7.41
CA THR A 172 12.40 -18.29 7.54
C THR A 172 12.50 -19.17 6.28
N THR A 173 11.55 -19.04 5.36
CA THR A 173 11.52 -19.83 4.13
C THR A 173 12.53 -19.28 3.12
N PRO A 174 13.51 -20.08 2.64
CA PRO A 174 14.51 -19.61 1.70
C PRO A 174 13.91 -19.04 0.42
N ASN A 175 14.54 -17.99 -0.12
CA ASN A 175 14.13 -17.30 -1.33
C ASN A 175 12.72 -16.68 -1.29
N THR A 176 12.13 -16.45 -0.11
CA THR A 176 10.87 -15.69 0.00
C THR A 176 10.99 -14.33 -0.66
N ARG A 177 12.12 -13.62 -0.44
CA ARG A 177 12.35 -12.22 -0.85
C ARG A 177 11.11 -11.37 -0.59
N ILE A 178 10.75 -11.29 0.68
CA ILE A 178 9.61 -10.47 1.12
C ILE A 178 9.83 -9.00 0.74
N GLY A 179 8.74 -8.28 0.48
CA GLY A 179 8.79 -6.88 0.06
C GLY A 179 9.19 -6.73 -1.41
N GLU A 180 8.76 -7.67 -2.26
CA GLU A 180 8.88 -7.50 -3.72
C GLU A 180 7.99 -6.34 -4.20
N ALA A 181 6.84 -6.17 -3.55
CA ALA A 181 6.03 -4.95 -3.52
C ALA A 181 5.46 -4.77 -2.10
N VAL A 182 5.28 -3.52 -1.70
CA VAL A 182 4.60 -3.10 -0.47
C VAL A 182 3.71 -1.93 -0.86
N SER A 183 2.47 -1.91 -0.39
CA SER A 183 1.49 -0.84 -0.63
C SER A 183 0.69 -0.65 0.64
N SER A 184 0.34 0.59 0.97
CA SER A 184 -0.76 0.83 1.90
C SER A 184 -2.02 0.15 1.35
N ALA A 185 -2.85 -0.34 2.25
CA ALA A 185 -4.20 -0.82 1.96
C ALA A 185 -5.26 0.18 2.45
N GLY A 186 -4.86 1.20 3.24
CA GLY A 186 -5.79 1.94 4.10
C GLY A 186 -6.37 1.05 5.20
N ASP A 187 -7.31 1.59 5.96
CA ASP A 187 -8.08 0.83 6.96
C ASP A 187 -9.14 -0.06 6.28
N VAL A 188 -8.77 -1.28 5.86
CA VAL A 188 -9.67 -2.17 5.09
C VAL A 188 -10.62 -2.99 5.97
N ASN A 189 -10.53 -2.84 7.28
CA ASN A 189 -11.38 -3.55 8.24
C ASN A 189 -12.20 -2.59 9.12
N GLU A 190 -12.09 -1.28 8.88
CA GLU A 190 -12.73 -0.18 9.59
C GLU A 190 -12.46 -0.16 11.12
N ASP A 191 -11.27 -0.59 11.54
CA ASP A 191 -10.88 -0.61 12.96
C ASP A 191 -10.16 0.67 13.43
N GLY A 192 -9.91 1.59 12.50
CA GLY A 192 -9.28 2.89 12.73
C GLY A 192 -7.75 2.89 12.60
N TYR A 193 -7.14 1.80 12.12
CA TYR A 193 -5.71 1.71 11.84
C TYR A 193 -5.49 1.37 10.36
N ASP A 194 -4.51 1.98 9.71
CA ASP A 194 -4.20 1.63 8.33
C ASP A 194 -3.60 0.20 8.25
N ASP A 195 -3.84 -0.47 7.13
CA ASP A 195 -3.37 -1.82 6.83
C ASP A 195 -2.39 -1.83 5.65
N VAL A 196 -1.73 -2.97 5.41
CA VAL A 196 -0.65 -3.07 4.40
C VAL A 196 -0.76 -4.34 3.55
N TYR A 197 -0.65 -4.17 2.23
CA TYR A 197 -0.41 -5.27 1.31
C TYR A 197 1.09 -5.52 1.11
N ILE A 198 1.53 -6.75 1.36
CA ILE A 198 2.93 -7.15 1.23
C ILE A 198 3.02 -8.34 0.28
N SER A 199 3.88 -8.22 -0.74
CA SER A 199 4.16 -9.31 -1.66
C SER A 199 5.53 -9.93 -1.46
N SER A 200 5.61 -11.23 -1.71
CA SER A 200 6.83 -12.05 -1.67
C SER A 200 7.03 -12.75 -2.99
N ARG A 201 8.27 -12.86 -3.45
CA ARG A 201 8.59 -13.58 -4.70
C ARG A 201 8.39 -15.09 -4.59
N MET A 202 8.75 -15.66 -3.45
CA MET A 202 8.82 -17.10 -3.20
C MET A 202 9.87 -17.85 -4.04
N GLY A 203 10.32 -19.01 -3.57
CA GLY A 203 11.45 -19.74 -4.17
C GLY A 203 11.26 -20.22 -5.61
N SER A 204 10.02 -20.53 -6.02
CA SER A 204 9.67 -20.89 -7.40
C SER A 204 9.32 -19.67 -8.27
N SER A 205 9.50 -18.45 -7.75
CA SER A 205 8.95 -17.23 -8.34
C SER A 205 7.45 -17.34 -8.60
N SER A 206 6.70 -18.03 -7.74
CA SER A 206 5.24 -18.06 -7.82
C SER A 206 4.63 -16.69 -7.57
N GLY A 207 5.19 -15.95 -6.62
CA GLY A 207 4.57 -14.76 -6.06
C GLY A 207 3.48 -15.12 -5.05
N ARG A 208 3.45 -14.35 -3.97
CA ARG A 208 2.44 -14.44 -2.90
C ARG A 208 2.12 -13.02 -2.45
N LEU A 209 0.84 -12.72 -2.25
CA LEU A 209 0.34 -11.44 -1.77
C LEU A 209 -0.46 -11.66 -0.48
N GLU A 210 -0.10 -10.93 0.56
CA GLU A 210 -0.71 -11.01 1.89
C GLU A 210 -1.15 -9.61 2.36
N LEU A 211 -2.26 -9.55 3.08
CA LEU A 211 -2.73 -8.37 3.82
C LEU A 211 -2.27 -8.51 5.27
N HIS A 212 -1.69 -7.45 5.81
CA HIS A 212 -1.24 -7.36 7.19
C HIS A 212 -1.98 -6.21 7.86
N LEU A 213 -2.62 -6.50 9.00
CA LEU A 213 -3.46 -5.51 9.66
C LEU A 213 -2.64 -4.61 10.60
N GLY A 214 -3.00 -3.33 10.63
CA GLY A 214 -2.61 -2.37 11.64
C GLY A 214 -3.28 -2.64 12.98
N SER A 215 -2.84 -1.95 14.03
CA SER A 215 -3.45 -1.99 15.35
C SER A 215 -2.84 -0.93 16.25
N ALA A 216 -3.41 -0.69 17.43
CA ALA A 216 -2.80 0.16 18.46
C ALA A 216 -1.37 -0.26 18.91
N SER A 217 -0.87 -1.42 18.48
CA SER A 217 0.50 -1.89 18.72
C SER A 217 1.36 -1.89 17.44
N GLY A 218 0.88 -1.26 16.37
CA GLY A 218 1.47 -1.24 15.04
C GLY A 218 1.12 -2.47 14.20
N LEU A 219 1.92 -2.68 13.15
CA LEU A 219 1.70 -3.72 12.15
C LEU A 219 1.83 -5.15 12.71
N THR A 220 0.84 -5.98 12.41
CA THR A 220 0.85 -7.39 12.79
C THR A 220 1.75 -8.24 11.87
N SER A 221 2.45 -9.21 12.46
CA SER A 221 3.30 -10.14 11.68
C SER A 221 2.51 -11.21 10.94
N ASP A 222 1.26 -11.44 11.32
CA ASP A 222 0.40 -12.46 10.75
C ASP A 222 -0.30 -11.91 9.51
N GLY A 223 0.09 -12.41 8.34
CA GLY A 223 -0.51 -12.03 7.07
C GLY A 223 -1.70 -12.92 6.70
N GLN A 224 -2.79 -12.29 6.21
CA GLN A 224 -3.88 -12.97 5.53
C GLN A 224 -3.52 -13.17 4.06
N LEU A 225 -3.54 -14.42 3.59
CA LEU A 225 -3.32 -14.71 2.17
C LEU A 225 -4.44 -14.13 1.30
N ILE A 226 -4.07 -13.23 0.39
CA ILE A 226 -4.96 -12.69 -0.64
C ILE A 226 -4.86 -13.53 -1.91
N ALA A 227 -3.65 -13.77 -2.39
CA ALA A 227 -3.42 -14.54 -3.60
C ALA A 227 -2.03 -15.21 -3.62
N GLU A 228 -1.95 -16.36 -4.29
CA GLU A 228 -0.71 -17.09 -4.54
C GLU A 228 -0.68 -17.56 -6.00
N GLY A 229 0.45 -17.33 -6.68
CA GLY A 229 0.63 -17.75 -8.06
C GLY A 229 1.17 -19.18 -8.19
N ASN A 230 1.11 -19.72 -9.40
CA ASN A 230 1.87 -20.91 -9.78
C ASN A 230 3.33 -20.55 -10.06
N ALA A 231 4.20 -21.57 -10.05
CA ALA A 231 5.63 -21.40 -10.34
C ALA A 231 5.89 -20.56 -11.61
N GLY A 232 6.65 -19.48 -11.47
CA GLY A 232 7.02 -18.57 -12.56
C GLY A 232 6.01 -17.45 -12.88
N GLU A 233 4.84 -17.42 -12.24
CA GLU A 233 3.84 -16.36 -12.44
C GLU A 233 4.23 -15.04 -11.76
N ARG A 234 5.11 -15.05 -10.76
CA ARG A 234 5.62 -13.86 -10.07
C ARG A 234 4.47 -12.88 -9.69
N LEU A 235 3.38 -13.45 -9.16
CA LEU A 235 2.23 -12.71 -8.67
C LEU A 235 2.67 -11.63 -7.67
N GLY A 236 2.03 -10.47 -7.75
CA GLY A 236 2.28 -9.35 -6.82
C GLY A 236 3.59 -8.62 -7.07
N PHE A 237 4.24 -8.76 -8.24
CA PHE A 237 5.43 -7.95 -8.57
C PHE A 237 5.15 -6.44 -8.58
N ARG A 238 3.91 -6.06 -8.91
CA ARG A 238 3.35 -4.73 -8.73
C ARG A 238 2.01 -4.88 -8.03
N VAL A 239 1.76 -3.97 -7.12
CA VAL A 239 0.51 -3.81 -6.36
C VAL A 239 0.18 -2.33 -6.38
N ALA A 240 -1.10 -2.00 -6.52
CA ALA A 240 -1.67 -0.68 -6.33
C ALA A 240 -3.01 -0.86 -5.64
N ALA A 241 -3.27 -0.09 -4.58
CA ALA A 241 -4.45 -0.29 -3.75
C ALA A 241 -5.19 1.01 -3.37
N ASP A 242 -4.68 2.21 -3.70
CA ASP A 242 -5.25 3.48 -3.20
C ASP A 242 -6.31 4.10 -4.13
N GLY A 243 -6.94 3.30 -5.00
CA GLY A 243 -7.82 3.81 -6.05
C GLY A 243 -9.17 3.14 -6.05
N ASP A 244 -10.24 3.93 -5.98
CA ASP A 244 -11.61 3.51 -6.26
C ASP A 244 -11.84 3.55 -7.79
N VAL A 245 -11.80 2.40 -8.44
CA VAL A 245 -11.89 2.27 -9.90
C VAL A 245 -13.33 1.98 -10.35
N ASP A 246 -14.15 1.35 -9.51
CA ASP A 246 -15.55 1.06 -9.85
C ASP A 246 -16.55 2.10 -9.34
N GLY A 247 -16.11 3.03 -8.48
CA GLY A 247 -16.85 4.17 -7.98
C GLY A 247 -17.75 3.86 -6.79
N ASP A 248 -17.51 2.76 -6.08
CA ASP A 248 -18.29 2.33 -4.91
C ASP A 248 -17.83 2.98 -3.59
N GLY A 249 -16.83 3.86 -3.67
CA GLY A 249 -16.33 4.64 -2.55
C GLY A 249 -15.31 3.91 -1.68
N LEU A 250 -14.99 2.65 -2.01
CA LEU A 250 -13.97 1.85 -1.35
C LEU A 250 -12.73 1.72 -2.24
N SER A 251 -11.61 1.32 -1.66
CA SER A 251 -10.36 1.24 -2.40
C SER A 251 -10.20 -0.11 -3.09
N ASP A 252 -9.85 -0.12 -4.37
CA ASP A 252 -9.65 -1.37 -5.13
C ASP A 252 -8.19 -1.85 -5.07
N LEU A 253 -8.02 -3.15 -4.89
CA LEU A 253 -6.72 -3.82 -5.01
C LEU A 253 -6.46 -4.28 -6.45
N VAL A 254 -5.39 -3.79 -7.05
CA VAL A 254 -4.85 -4.25 -8.33
C VAL A 254 -3.48 -4.88 -8.15
N TYR A 255 -3.30 -6.12 -8.60
CA TYR A 255 -1.99 -6.77 -8.59
C TYR A 255 -1.65 -7.43 -9.92
N SER A 256 -0.35 -7.44 -10.23
CA SER A 256 0.17 -8.04 -11.46
C SER A 256 0.48 -9.52 -11.31
N LEU A 257 0.32 -10.29 -12.38
CA LEU A 257 0.89 -11.63 -12.54
C LEU A 257 1.38 -11.83 -13.96
N ARG A 258 2.29 -12.79 -14.12
CA ARG A 258 2.90 -13.15 -15.38
C ARG A 258 2.18 -14.36 -15.98
N SER A 259 1.71 -14.21 -17.21
CA SER A 259 1.19 -15.32 -18.00
C SER A 259 2.34 -16.26 -18.42
N THR A 260 2.20 -17.54 -18.08
CA THR A 260 3.19 -18.60 -18.37
C THR A 260 2.90 -19.34 -19.68
N ASP A 261 1.74 -19.10 -20.30
CA ASP A 261 1.25 -19.74 -21.52
C ASP A 261 1.55 -18.94 -22.81
N GLN A 262 1.98 -17.67 -22.71
CA GLN A 262 2.24 -16.79 -23.86
C GLN A 262 3.67 -16.86 -24.44
N GLY A 263 4.42 -17.94 -24.18
CA GLY A 263 5.78 -18.16 -24.71
C GLY A 263 6.88 -17.36 -23.99
N GLU A 264 8.08 -17.24 -24.59
CA GLU A 264 9.26 -16.56 -24.01
C GLU A 264 9.07 -15.04 -23.82
N ALA A 265 8.07 -14.45 -24.48
CA ALA A 265 7.64 -13.07 -24.27
C ALA A 265 6.46 -13.09 -23.30
N TYR A 266 6.75 -13.06 -22.01
CA TYR A 266 5.73 -13.17 -20.99
C TYR A 266 4.71 -12.01 -21.06
N GLY A 267 3.43 -12.36 -21.13
CA GLY A 267 2.34 -11.40 -21.03
C GLY A 267 2.14 -10.94 -19.58
N LEU A 268 1.88 -9.65 -19.38
CA LEU A 268 1.50 -9.10 -18.08
C LEU A 268 -0.03 -9.11 -17.97
N SER A 269 -0.54 -9.82 -16.97
CA SER A 269 -1.95 -9.79 -16.58
C SER A 269 -2.09 -9.01 -15.28
N TYR A 270 -3.25 -8.40 -15.09
CA TYR A 270 -3.61 -7.74 -13.84
C TYR A 270 -4.95 -8.30 -13.36
N VAL A 271 -5.07 -8.49 -12.05
CA VAL A 271 -6.33 -8.82 -11.38
C VAL A 271 -6.74 -7.60 -10.56
N MET A 272 -8.02 -7.30 -10.59
CA MET A 272 -8.67 -6.27 -9.77
C MET A 272 -9.64 -6.97 -8.84
N LEU A 273 -9.57 -6.63 -7.57
CA LEU A 273 -10.49 -7.05 -6.52
C LEU A 273 -11.06 -5.78 -5.90
N SER A 274 -12.39 -5.66 -5.90
CA SER A 274 -13.05 -4.59 -5.15
C SER A 274 -13.19 -5.00 -3.70
N GLU A 275 -12.99 -4.02 -2.83
CA GLU A 275 -13.32 -4.13 -1.42
C GLU A 275 -14.84 -4.31 -1.26
N ARG A 276 -15.25 -5.02 -0.21
CA ARG A 276 -16.66 -5.21 0.10
C ARG A 276 -16.85 -5.23 1.59
N ASP A 277 -17.50 -4.20 2.10
CA ASP A 277 -17.92 -4.18 3.49
C ASP A 277 -19.07 -5.14 3.74
N TRP A 278 -19.03 -5.74 4.93
CA TRP A 278 -20.20 -6.39 5.51
C TRP A 278 -21.06 -5.33 6.17
N GLU A 279 -22.01 -4.78 5.40
CA GLU A 279 -22.94 -3.79 5.95
C GLU A 279 -23.88 -4.41 6.99
N TYR A 280 -23.87 -3.87 8.21
CA TYR A 280 -24.87 -4.18 9.24
C TYR A 280 -26.02 -3.17 9.21
N ILE A 281 -27.22 -3.66 8.93
CA ILE A 281 -28.43 -2.84 8.95
C ILE A 281 -29.41 -3.31 10.03
N SER A 282 -30.08 -2.34 10.65
CA SER A 282 -31.20 -2.57 11.56
C SER A 282 -32.42 -1.80 11.08
N PHE A 283 -33.54 -2.49 10.89
CA PHE A 283 -34.81 -1.87 10.54
C PHE A 283 -35.90 -2.37 11.49
N PRO A 284 -36.76 -1.47 12.00
CA PRO A 284 -37.85 -1.85 12.88
C PRO A 284 -39.02 -2.44 12.08
N PHE A 285 -39.67 -3.47 12.62
CA PHE A 285 -40.93 -4.01 12.12
C PHE A 285 -41.85 -4.36 13.29
N PRO A 286 -43.18 -4.30 13.12
CA PRO A 286 -44.12 -4.70 14.17
C PRO A 286 -44.25 -6.22 14.25
N GLY A 287 -44.53 -6.74 15.45
CA GLY A 287 -44.97 -8.12 15.62
C GLY A 287 -43.90 -9.20 15.47
N GLU A 288 -44.35 -10.45 15.29
CA GLU A 288 -43.50 -11.63 15.21
C GLU A 288 -43.24 -12.04 13.75
N VAL A 289 -41.99 -12.35 13.42
CA VAL A 289 -41.59 -12.86 12.10
C VAL A 289 -41.96 -14.33 11.99
N SER A 290 -42.68 -14.69 10.93
CA SER A 290 -43.11 -16.07 10.66
C SER A 290 -42.36 -16.74 9.51
N ASP A 291 -41.81 -15.96 8.57
CA ASP A 291 -41.03 -16.48 7.44
C ASP A 291 -39.98 -15.46 6.98
N VAL A 292 -38.85 -15.95 6.47
CA VAL A 292 -37.75 -15.14 5.94
C VAL A 292 -37.15 -15.82 4.72
N GLN A 293 -37.03 -15.07 3.63
CA GLN A 293 -36.39 -15.49 2.40
C GLN A 293 -35.31 -14.48 2.00
N LEU A 294 -34.14 -15.01 1.67
CA LEU A 294 -33.02 -14.26 1.11
C LEU A 294 -32.94 -14.56 -0.38
N GLY A 295 -32.62 -13.54 -1.17
CA GLY A 295 -32.41 -13.69 -2.59
C GLY A 295 -31.47 -12.62 -3.12
N THR A 296 -30.95 -12.85 -4.32
CA THR A 296 -30.17 -11.87 -5.06
C THR A 296 -31.04 -11.31 -6.16
N ALA A 297 -31.18 -9.98 -6.23
CA ALA A 297 -31.91 -9.32 -7.31
C ALA A 297 -31.21 -9.55 -8.66
N GLY A 298 -31.92 -9.36 -9.78
CA GLY A 298 -31.35 -9.55 -11.12
C GLY A 298 -30.14 -8.66 -11.44
N ARG A 299 -29.89 -7.63 -10.62
CA ARG A 299 -28.76 -6.70 -10.67
C ARG A 299 -27.62 -7.05 -9.69
N GLY A 300 -27.72 -8.16 -8.94
CA GLY A 300 -26.65 -8.64 -8.06
C GLY A 300 -26.73 -8.21 -6.60
N GLU A 301 -27.66 -7.33 -6.24
CA GLU A 301 -27.84 -6.83 -4.87
C GLU A 301 -28.61 -7.83 -3.98
N THR A 302 -28.38 -7.76 -2.67
CA THR A 302 -29.10 -8.56 -1.67
C THR A 302 -30.54 -8.07 -1.51
N SER A 303 -31.48 -9.01 -1.50
CA SER A 303 -32.88 -8.79 -1.17
C SER A 303 -33.33 -9.74 -0.07
N LEU A 304 -34.15 -9.24 0.83
CA LEU A 304 -34.75 -9.96 1.95
C LEU A 304 -36.26 -9.78 1.86
N VAL A 305 -37.02 -10.87 1.86
CA VAL A 305 -38.48 -10.82 2.00
C VAL A 305 -38.84 -11.55 3.27
N PHE A 306 -39.60 -10.91 4.15
CA PHE A 306 -40.03 -11.53 5.39
C PHE A 306 -41.51 -11.24 5.68
N THR A 307 -42.16 -12.22 6.30
CA THR A 307 -43.55 -12.12 6.72
C THR A 307 -43.60 -11.91 8.23
N HIS A 308 -44.37 -10.93 8.68
CA HIS A 308 -44.55 -10.64 10.11
C HIS A 308 -46.01 -10.34 10.44
N ASN A 309 -46.42 -10.58 11.69
CA ASN A 309 -47.79 -10.41 12.14
C ASN A 309 -47.84 -9.69 13.49
N ASP A 310 -48.64 -8.62 13.57
CA ASP A 310 -48.78 -7.76 14.76
C ASP A 310 -49.99 -8.11 15.65
N GLY A 311 -50.66 -9.23 15.35
CA GLY A 311 -51.89 -9.69 15.98
C GLY A 311 -53.18 -9.18 15.31
N ALA A 312 -53.09 -8.16 14.46
CA ALA A 312 -54.23 -7.58 13.74
C ALA A 312 -54.14 -7.73 12.21
N SER A 313 -52.93 -7.80 11.66
CA SER A 313 -52.68 -7.91 10.21
C SER A 313 -51.46 -8.76 9.93
N THR A 314 -51.45 -9.37 8.74
CA THR A 314 -50.24 -10.03 8.20
C THR A 314 -49.56 -9.08 7.23
N HIS A 315 -48.27 -8.88 7.43
CA HIS A 315 -47.44 -8.01 6.63
C HIS A 315 -46.40 -8.82 5.86
N VAL A 316 -46.14 -8.44 4.62
CA VAL A 316 -44.99 -8.93 3.85
C VAL A 316 -44.12 -7.73 3.56
N THR A 317 -42.91 -7.71 4.11
CA THR A 317 -41.91 -6.68 3.82
C THR A 317 -40.86 -7.24 2.89
N LYS A 318 -40.61 -6.51 1.80
CA LYS A 318 -39.41 -6.66 1.00
C LYS A 318 -38.44 -5.56 1.38
N LEU A 319 -37.21 -5.95 1.66
CA LEU A 319 -36.07 -5.08 1.87
C LEU A 319 -35.08 -5.35 0.75
N GLU A 320 -34.62 -4.30 0.09
CA GLU A 320 -33.72 -4.40 -1.06
C GLU A 320 -32.70 -3.27 -0.97
N HIS A 321 -31.43 -3.62 -1.15
CA HIS A 321 -30.38 -2.63 -1.37
C HIS A 321 -30.56 -2.09 -2.78
N MET A 322 -30.63 -0.77 -2.96
CA MET A 322 -30.89 -0.14 -4.25
C MET A 322 -29.71 0.76 -4.61
N ASN A 323 -29.16 0.61 -5.81
CA ASN A 323 -28.31 1.64 -6.39
C ASN A 323 -29.10 2.95 -6.61
N ASP A 324 -28.82 3.97 -5.81
CA ASP A 324 -29.37 5.33 -5.89
C ASP A 324 -28.37 6.34 -6.47
N GLY A 325 -27.21 5.86 -6.93
CA GLY A 325 -26.08 6.66 -7.39
C GLY A 325 -25.16 7.16 -6.27
N THR A 326 -25.38 6.74 -5.02
CA THR A 326 -24.40 6.90 -3.94
C THR A 326 -23.49 5.67 -3.84
N PRO A 327 -22.25 5.83 -3.34
CA PRO A 327 -21.29 4.73 -3.19
C PRO A 327 -21.86 3.54 -2.40
N GLY A 328 -22.55 3.81 -1.29
CA GLY A 328 -23.15 2.79 -0.43
C GLY A 328 -24.55 2.31 -0.84
N GLY A 329 -25.15 2.86 -1.91
CA GLY A 329 -26.56 2.62 -2.24
C GLY A 329 -27.54 3.00 -1.11
N GLN A 330 -28.82 2.63 -1.25
CA GLN A 330 -29.83 2.84 -0.23
C GLN A 330 -30.66 1.56 0.01
N TRP A 331 -30.79 1.15 1.26
CA TRP A 331 -31.78 0.15 1.65
C TRP A 331 -33.19 0.75 1.64
N VAL A 332 -34.07 0.12 0.86
CA VAL A 332 -35.48 0.52 0.76
C VAL A 332 -36.35 -0.65 1.20
N ASP A 333 -37.31 -0.37 2.08
CA ASP A 333 -38.33 -1.31 2.47
C ASP A 333 -39.68 -1.01 1.80
N GLN A 334 -40.41 -2.08 1.47
CA GLN A 334 -41.77 -2.02 0.98
C GLN A 334 -42.62 -3.04 1.71
N THR A 335 -43.62 -2.57 2.45
CA THR A 335 -44.54 -3.42 3.21
C THR A 335 -45.92 -3.49 2.56
N LEU A 336 -46.37 -4.71 2.25
CA LEU A 336 -47.75 -4.99 1.90
C LEU A 336 -48.49 -5.50 3.14
N THR A 337 -49.62 -4.87 3.45
CA THR A 337 -50.45 -5.25 4.61
C THR A 337 -51.72 -5.91 4.15
N ALA A 338 -51.97 -7.13 4.63
CA ALA A 338 -53.22 -7.83 4.48
C ALA A 338 -53.99 -7.75 5.80
N HIS A 339 -55.12 -7.04 5.79
CA HIS A 339 -56.05 -7.02 6.90
C HIS A 339 -56.89 -8.30 6.89
N ALA A 340 -57.06 -8.91 8.07
CA ALA A 340 -57.94 -10.05 8.28
C ALA A 340 -59.42 -9.68 8.12
#